data_AF-A0AAW5EF49-F1
#
_entry.id   AF-A0AAW5EF49-F1
#
_cell.length_a   1.000
_cell.length_b   1.000
_cell.length_c   1.000
_cell.angle_alpha   90.00
_cell.angle_beta   90.00
_cell.angle_gamma   90.00
#
_symmetry.space_group_name_H-M   'P 1'
#
loop_
_entity.id
_entity.type
_entity.pdbx_description
1 polymer ?
#
loop_
_entity_poly.entity_id
_entity_poly.type
_entity_poly.pdbx_seq_one_letter_code
_entity_poly.pdbx_strand_id
1 'polypeptide(L)'
;YVSGSLYNGANPSLVNLPFNDHQTSLSSKTIGVNEEGYNELTLSNIKDKEQIYLKAQKDYDELVQHNFTQRILNDKDSIVDGIYNERIKKVHTQTIDLAKNVNVGGEYLTNVGLSKDTIVGLSNTLNVGVDNKVRVSKNSSEYVGENKDIEIGANQNTIIHKDEIRNVKGNKKEVVEGHYDIN
;
A
#
# COMPACT_ATOMS: atom_id res chain seq x y z
N TYR A 1 11.52 32.07 29.52
CA TYR A 1 12.28 32.94 28.62
C TYR A 1 11.62 32.83 27.26
N VAL A 2 11.04 33.93 26.75
CA VAL A 2 10.49 34.00 25.40
C VAL A 2 11.39 34.99 24.66
N SER A 3 12.12 34.50 23.66
CA SER A 3 12.86 35.35 22.74
C SER A 3 12.15 35.30 21.40
N GLY A 4 11.58 36.43 21.00
CA GLY A 4 11.00 36.63 19.69
C GLY A 4 11.45 37.98 19.17
N SER A 5 11.82 38.05 17.90
CA SER A 5 12.13 39.31 17.24
C SER A 5 11.14 39.51 16.10
N LEU A 6 10.58 40.70 15.99
CA LEU A 6 9.95 41.10 14.73
C LEU A 6 11.02 41.13 13.64
N TYR A 7 10.63 40.87 12.39
CA TYR A 7 11.56 40.92 11.27
C TYR A 7 12.28 42.28 11.21
N ASN A 8 13.59 42.25 11.03
CA ASN A 8 14.49 43.42 11.02
C ASN A 8 15.77 43.12 10.22
N GLY A 9 16.68 44.09 10.10
CA GLY A 9 17.91 43.91 9.30
C GLY A 9 18.82 42.75 9.76
N ALA A 10 18.77 42.35 11.04
CA ALA A 10 19.49 41.20 11.56
C ALA A 10 18.68 39.89 11.52
N ASN A 11 17.35 39.99 11.43
CA ASN A 11 16.41 38.88 11.32
C ASN A 11 15.48 39.14 10.12
N PRO A 12 15.97 38.96 8.88
CA PRO A 12 15.20 39.30 7.69
C PRO A 12 13.90 38.51 7.63
N SER A 13 12.89 39.10 7.01
CA SER A 13 11.59 38.45 6.78
C SER A 13 11.76 37.20 5.92
N LEU A 14 11.14 36.09 6.33
CA LEU A 14 10.99 34.90 5.47
C LEU A 14 10.11 35.20 4.25
N VAL A 15 9.22 36.17 4.44
CA VAL A 15 8.21 36.60 3.48
C VAL A 15 8.72 37.87 2.79
N ASN A 16 8.78 37.89 1.46
CA ASN A 16 9.26 39.05 0.72
C ASN A 16 8.19 40.17 0.72
N LEU A 17 8.35 41.16 1.60
CA LEU A 17 7.41 42.29 1.72
C LEU A 17 7.80 43.44 0.77
N PRO A 18 6.82 44.17 0.18
CA PRO A 18 5.38 44.03 0.39
C PRO A 18 4.70 42.95 -0.48
N PHE A 19 5.43 42.29 -1.38
CA PHE A 19 4.85 41.38 -2.38
C PHE A 19 4.06 40.19 -1.79
N ASN A 20 4.45 39.72 -0.61
CA ASN A 20 3.80 38.62 0.09
C ASN A 20 3.09 39.06 1.39
N ASP A 21 2.50 40.26 1.38
CA ASP A 21 1.70 40.80 2.50
C ASP A 21 0.50 39.94 2.95
N HIS A 22 0.11 38.96 2.13
CA HIS A 22 -0.92 37.96 2.40
C HIS A 22 -0.44 36.77 3.29
N GLN A 23 0.85 36.70 3.65
CA GLN A 23 1.43 35.60 4.42
C GLN A 23 1.71 35.98 5.87
N THR A 24 1.38 35.08 6.79
CA THR A 24 1.78 35.12 8.20
C THR A 24 2.61 33.89 8.53
N SER A 25 3.86 34.08 8.98
CA SER A 25 4.77 32.98 9.32
C SER A 25 5.22 33.03 10.77
N LEU A 26 5.34 31.86 11.39
CA LEU A 26 6.06 31.64 12.63
C LEU A 26 7.27 30.75 12.33
N SER A 27 8.47 31.22 12.69
CA SER A 27 9.69 30.49 12.39
C SER A 27 10.72 30.56 13.51
N SER A 28 11.55 29.52 13.61
CA SER A 28 12.68 29.48 14.53
C SER A 28 13.92 28.97 13.80
N LYS A 29 15.00 29.75 13.85
CA LYS A 29 16.28 29.44 13.19
C LYS A 29 17.06 28.39 13.98
N THR A 30 17.75 27.51 13.27
CA THR A 30 18.76 26.61 13.85
C THR A 30 19.82 27.43 14.58
N ILE A 31 20.11 27.03 15.82
CA ILE A 31 21.12 27.68 16.65
C ILE A 31 22.51 27.22 16.21
N GLY A 32 23.36 28.16 15.80
CA GLY A 32 24.76 27.91 15.45
C GLY A 32 25.38 29.03 14.63
N VAL A 33 26.71 29.02 14.50
CA VAL A 33 27.45 29.98 13.66
C VAL A 33 27.28 29.55 12.21
N ASN A 34 26.84 30.47 11.35
CA ASN A 34 26.61 30.22 9.91
C ASN A 34 25.56 29.13 9.61
N GLU A 35 24.65 28.87 10.52
CA GLU A 35 23.50 27.99 10.26
C GLU A 35 22.43 28.73 9.45
N GLU A 36 21.78 28.03 8.53
CA GLU A 36 20.68 28.57 7.71
C GLU A 36 19.37 27.79 7.90
N GLY A 37 19.38 26.65 8.60
CA GLY A 37 18.20 25.84 8.83
C GLY A 37 17.16 26.56 9.71
N TYR A 38 15.89 26.18 9.55
CA TYR A 38 14.79 26.71 10.35
C TYR A 38 13.55 25.81 10.27
N ASN A 39 12.74 25.82 11.32
CA ASN A 39 11.37 25.28 11.31
C ASN A 39 10.39 26.40 10.99
N GLU A 40 9.30 26.10 10.30
CA GLU A 40 8.36 27.11 9.79
C GLU A 40 6.92 26.60 9.81
N LEU A 41 6.00 27.47 10.23
CA LEU A 41 4.57 27.38 9.97
C LEU A 41 4.14 28.68 9.27
N THR A 42 3.58 28.56 8.06
CA THR A 42 3.15 29.71 7.26
C THR A 42 1.68 29.57 6.84
N LEU A 43 0.92 30.65 7.01
CA LEU A 43 -0.47 30.79 6.61
C LEU A 43 -0.56 31.82 5.49
N SER A 44 -1.06 31.41 4.31
CA SER A 44 -1.31 32.27 3.15
C SER A 44 -2.81 32.41 2.91
N ASN A 45 -3.29 33.64 2.72
CA ASN A 45 -4.71 33.95 2.51
C ASN A 45 -4.99 34.65 1.17
N ILE A 46 -4.27 34.28 0.09
CA ILE A 46 -4.68 34.69 -1.25
C ILE A 46 -5.98 33.97 -1.58
N LYS A 47 -7.00 34.74 -1.98
CA LYS A 47 -8.28 34.22 -2.43
C LYS A 47 -8.09 33.10 -3.47
N ASP A 48 -8.72 31.95 -3.21
CA ASP A 48 -8.71 30.75 -4.07
C ASP A 48 -7.32 30.05 -4.16
N LYS A 49 -6.37 30.44 -3.30
CA LYS A 49 -5.01 29.88 -3.18
C LYS A 49 -4.53 29.85 -1.72
N GLU A 50 -5.46 29.74 -0.79
CA GLU A 50 -5.17 29.66 0.63
C GLU A 50 -4.32 28.42 0.93
N GLN A 51 -3.31 28.58 1.78
CA GLN A 51 -2.37 27.51 2.08
C GLN A 51 -1.90 27.57 3.53
N ILE A 52 -1.75 26.39 4.12
CA ILE A 52 -0.97 26.19 5.34
C ILE A 52 0.26 25.38 4.94
N TYR A 53 1.44 25.91 5.22
CA TYR A 53 2.72 25.23 5.01
C TYR A 53 3.37 24.95 6.37
N LEU A 54 3.80 23.70 6.58
CA LEU A 54 4.55 23.29 7.76
C LEU A 54 5.84 22.62 7.32
N LYS A 55 6.96 23.08 7.88
CA LYS A 55 8.29 22.54 7.64
C LYS A 55 8.98 22.19 8.95
N ALA A 56 9.37 20.94 9.08
CA ALA A 56 10.40 20.51 10.03
C ALA A 56 11.74 20.45 9.31
N GLN A 57 12.78 21.06 9.86
CA GLN A 57 14.12 21.07 9.27
C GLN A 57 14.78 19.69 9.28
N LYS A 58 14.40 18.83 10.22
CA LYS A 58 14.98 17.51 10.40
C LYS A 58 13.92 16.47 10.77
N ASP A 59 13.39 16.56 11.97
CA ASP A 59 12.47 15.58 12.53
C ASP A 59 11.11 16.24 12.82
N TYR A 60 10.02 15.56 12.45
CA TYR A 60 8.65 15.93 12.81
C TYR A 60 8.02 14.78 13.59
N ASP A 61 7.74 15.03 14.86
CA ASP A 61 7.02 14.10 15.73
C ASP A 61 5.61 14.64 15.99
N GLU A 62 4.59 13.81 15.78
CA GLU A 62 3.20 14.13 16.11
C GLU A 62 2.68 13.13 17.16
N LEU A 63 2.27 13.64 18.33
CA LEU A 63 1.60 12.86 19.36
C LEU A 63 0.17 13.37 19.55
N VAL A 64 -0.80 12.55 19.16
CA VAL A 64 -2.22 12.81 19.41
C VAL A 64 -2.72 11.88 20.50
N GLN A 65 -2.97 12.42 21.69
CA GLN A 65 -3.32 11.61 22.88
C GLN A 65 -4.75 11.05 22.87
N HIS A 66 -5.61 11.54 21.98
CA HIS A 66 -7.00 11.11 21.90
C HIS A 66 -7.38 10.72 20.47
N ASN A 67 -7.88 11.66 19.67
CA ASN A 67 -8.38 11.40 18.33
C ASN A 67 -7.69 12.30 17.30
N PHE A 68 -7.26 11.70 16.20
CA PHE A 68 -6.85 12.41 14.99
C PHE A 68 -7.85 12.09 13.88
N THR A 69 -8.49 13.13 13.34
CA THR A 69 -9.43 13.00 12.22
C THR A 69 -8.90 13.85 11.07
N GLN A 70 -8.73 13.23 9.91
CA GLN A 70 -8.29 13.90 8.69
C GLN A 70 -9.31 13.66 7.58
N ARG A 71 -9.74 14.74 6.91
CA ARG A 71 -10.57 14.67 5.71
C ARG A 71 -9.95 15.55 4.64
N ILE A 72 -9.68 14.97 3.47
CA ILE A 72 -9.20 15.66 2.29
C ILE A 72 -10.32 15.61 1.26
N LEU A 73 -10.72 16.76 0.71
CA LEU A 73 -11.84 16.86 -0.23
C LEU A 73 -11.44 16.63 -1.69
N ASN A 74 -10.15 16.76 -1.98
CA ASN A 74 -9.58 16.53 -3.29
C ASN A 74 -8.49 15.44 -3.18
N ASP A 75 -7.23 15.78 -3.41
CA ASP A 75 -6.14 14.80 -3.52
C ASP A 75 -5.24 14.75 -2.28
N LYS A 76 -4.73 13.55 -1.96
CA LYS A 76 -3.70 13.32 -0.94
C LYS A 76 -2.53 12.56 -1.56
N ASP A 77 -1.38 13.21 -1.62
CA ASP A 77 -0.11 12.59 -1.98
C ASP A 77 0.73 12.30 -0.74
N SER A 78 1.46 11.18 -0.75
CA SER A 78 2.38 10.79 0.31
C SER A 78 3.56 10.03 -0.28
N ILE A 79 4.76 10.55 -0.06
CA ILE A 79 6.01 9.96 -0.53
C ILE A 79 6.93 9.80 0.67
N VAL A 80 7.50 8.60 0.83
CA VAL A 80 8.49 8.27 1.85
C VAL A 80 9.69 7.66 1.14
N ASP A 81 10.80 8.40 1.07
CA ASP A 81 12.02 7.92 0.40
C ASP A 81 12.71 6.79 1.18
N GLY A 82 12.46 6.73 2.49
CA GLY A 82 12.97 5.70 3.39
C GLY A 82 11.96 4.57 3.62
N ILE A 83 11.79 4.19 4.89
CA ILE A 83 10.94 3.08 5.30
C ILE A 83 9.62 3.61 5.89
N TYR A 84 8.50 3.08 5.41
CA TYR A 84 7.18 3.30 6.01
C TYR A 84 6.79 2.10 6.88
N ASN A 85 6.56 2.34 8.18
CA ASN A 85 6.05 1.33 9.11
C ASN A 85 4.68 1.76 9.64
N GLU A 86 3.67 0.91 9.47
CA GLU A 86 2.34 1.12 10.02
C GLU A 86 1.98 -0.04 10.95
N ARG A 87 1.46 0.27 12.15
CA ARG A 87 1.00 -0.74 13.11
C ARG A 87 -0.37 -0.39 13.66
N ILE A 88 -1.37 -1.13 13.21
CA ILE A 88 -2.74 -1.07 13.74
C ILE A 88 -2.93 -2.20 14.75
N LYS A 89 -3.25 -1.85 16.00
CA LYS A 89 -3.44 -2.86 17.07
C LYS A 89 -4.80 -3.56 17.06
N LYS A 90 -5.79 -2.97 16.39
CA LYS A 90 -7.17 -3.47 16.38
C LYS A 90 -7.62 -3.77 14.95
N VAL A 91 -8.23 -2.80 14.27
CA VAL A 91 -8.90 -3.00 12.98
C VAL A 91 -8.41 -1.96 11.98
N HIS A 92 -8.07 -2.41 10.78
CA HIS A 92 -7.77 -1.57 9.61
C HIS A 92 -8.81 -1.88 8.52
N THR A 93 -9.57 -0.87 8.12
CA THR A 93 -10.55 -0.97 7.04
C THR A 93 -10.11 -0.04 5.92
N GLN A 94 -10.03 -0.58 4.70
CA GLN A 94 -9.68 0.18 3.50
C GLN A 94 -10.76 -0.03 2.45
N THR A 95 -11.38 1.06 2.01
CA THR A 95 -12.37 1.07 0.91
C THR A 95 -11.79 1.87 -0.24
N ILE A 96 -11.84 1.30 -1.45
CA ILE A 96 -11.43 1.95 -2.70
C ILE A 96 -12.57 1.76 -3.69
N ASP A 97 -13.21 2.85 -4.10
CA ASP A 97 -14.44 2.78 -4.92
C ASP A 97 -14.16 2.54 -6.41
N LEU A 98 -12.98 2.94 -6.90
CA LEU A 98 -12.65 2.87 -8.33
C LEU A 98 -11.55 1.84 -8.64
N ALA A 99 -10.32 2.09 -8.21
CA ALA A 99 -9.18 1.26 -8.58
C ALA A 99 -8.05 1.28 -7.55
N LYS A 100 -7.43 0.11 -7.32
CA LYS A 100 -6.23 -0.05 -6.50
C LYS A 100 -5.13 -0.73 -7.32
N ASN A 101 -3.97 -0.08 -7.43
CA ASN A 101 -2.76 -0.67 -7.99
C ASN A 101 -1.73 -0.83 -6.87
N VAL A 102 -1.09 -2.01 -6.79
CA VAL A 102 -0.02 -2.30 -5.85
C VAL A 102 1.16 -2.85 -6.63
N ASN A 103 2.26 -2.12 -6.64
CA ASN A 103 3.53 -2.55 -7.23
C ASN A 103 4.56 -2.76 -6.12
N VAL A 104 5.18 -3.93 -6.09
CA VAL A 104 6.21 -4.30 -5.12
C VAL A 104 7.44 -4.74 -5.89
N GLY A 105 8.53 -3.99 -5.78
CA GLY A 105 9.80 -4.29 -6.47
C GLY A 105 10.60 -5.44 -5.87
N GLY A 106 10.21 -5.92 -4.68
CA GLY A 106 10.83 -7.03 -3.96
C GLY A 106 9.81 -8.08 -3.53
N GLU A 107 9.97 -8.61 -2.31
CA GLU A 107 9.07 -9.64 -1.76
C GLU A 107 7.73 -9.04 -1.25
N TYR A 108 6.62 -9.73 -1.53
CA TYR A 108 5.30 -9.43 -0.95
C TYR A 108 4.79 -10.57 -0.08
N LEU A 109 5.11 -10.52 1.22
CA LEU A 109 4.71 -11.53 2.20
C LEU A 109 3.38 -11.16 2.87
N THR A 110 2.42 -12.08 2.84
CA THR A 110 1.15 -11.96 3.59
C THR A 110 1.02 -13.11 4.58
N ASN A 111 0.97 -12.81 5.88
CA ASN A 111 0.68 -13.79 6.94
C ASN A 111 -0.68 -13.48 7.57
N VAL A 112 -1.55 -14.48 7.65
CA VAL A 112 -2.91 -14.35 8.18
C VAL A 112 -3.14 -15.40 9.25
N GLY A 113 -3.44 -14.96 10.48
CA GLY A 113 -3.50 -15.85 11.65
C GLY A 113 -4.79 -16.69 11.75
N LEU A 114 -5.87 -16.29 11.08
CA LEU A 114 -7.18 -16.96 11.16
C LEU A 114 -7.66 -17.38 9.77
N SER A 115 -8.35 -16.50 9.05
CA SER A 115 -8.94 -16.78 7.74
C SER A 115 -8.60 -15.69 6.72
N LYS A 116 -8.48 -16.09 5.46
CA LYS A 116 -8.32 -15.20 4.31
C LYS A 116 -9.37 -15.56 3.27
N ASP A 117 -10.31 -14.65 3.06
CA ASP A 117 -11.32 -14.77 2.03
C ASP A 117 -11.01 -13.81 0.87
N THR A 118 -11.32 -14.23 -0.35
CA THR A 118 -11.11 -13.41 -1.55
C THR A 118 -12.31 -13.61 -2.47
N ILE A 119 -13.08 -12.54 -2.65
CA ILE A 119 -14.26 -12.51 -3.51
C ILE A 119 -13.95 -11.59 -4.67
N VAL A 120 -14.12 -12.10 -5.89
CA VAL A 120 -13.84 -11.37 -7.13
C VAL A 120 -15.10 -11.38 -7.98
N GLY A 121 -15.59 -10.20 -8.36
CA GLY A 121 -16.87 -10.07 -9.05
C GLY A 121 -16.85 -10.40 -10.55
N LEU A 122 -15.68 -10.32 -11.20
CA LEU A 122 -15.52 -10.53 -12.64
C LEU A 122 -14.47 -11.59 -12.97
N SER A 123 -13.17 -11.26 -12.84
CA SER A 123 -12.08 -12.14 -13.27
C SER A 123 -10.91 -12.13 -12.30
N ASN A 124 -10.31 -13.29 -12.06
CA ASN A 124 -9.08 -13.46 -11.29
C ASN A 124 -8.03 -14.18 -12.14
N THR A 125 -6.91 -13.50 -12.45
CA THR A 125 -5.82 -14.06 -13.23
C THR A 125 -4.55 -14.10 -12.40
N LEU A 126 -3.89 -15.26 -12.35
CA LEU A 126 -2.63 -15.48 -11.65
C LEU A 126 -1.55 -15.87 -12.65
N ASN A 127 -0.57 -14.99 -12.86
CA ASN A 127 0.62 -15.27 -13.66
C ASN A 127 1.82 -15.44 -12.72
N VAL A 128 2.48 -16.60 -12.78
CA VAL A 128 3.65 -16.91 -11.95
C VAL A 128 4.82 -17.25 -12.87
N GLY A 129 5.92 -16.50 -12.75
CA GLY A 129 7.05 -16.60 -13.68
C GLY A 129 8.03 -17.75 -13.39
N VAL A 130 8.04 -18.29 -12.17
CA VAL A 130 8.96 -19.36 -11.75
C VAL A 130 8.19 -20.54 -11.17
N ASP A 131 7.79 -20.49 -9.89
CA ASP A 131 7.17 -21.62 -9.20
C ASP A 131 5.90 -21.21 -8.46
N ASN A 132 4.84 -22.01 -8.60
CA ASN A 132 3.62 -21.90 -7.79
C ASN A 132 3.46 -23.14 -6.91
N LYS A 133 3.63 -22.99 -5.60
CA LYS A 133 3.50 -24.09 -4.63
C LYS A 133 2.31 -23.88 -3.71
N VAL A 134 1.35 -24.81 -3.79
CA VAL A 134 0.17 -24.83 -2.91
C VAL A 134 0.29 -26.01 -1.94
N ARG A 135 0.15 -25.75 -0.65
CA ARG A 135 0.05 -26.79 0.39
C ARG A 135 -1.21 -26.57 1.21
N VAL A 136 -2.07 -27.58 1.25
CA VAL A 136 -3.30 -27.58 2.03
C VAL A 136 -3.25 -28.73 3.02
N SER A 137 -3.28 -28.43 4.33
CA SER A 137 -3.09 -29.45 5.37
C SER A 137 -4.31 -30.34 5.62
N LYS A 138 -5.51 -29.87 5.25
CA LYS A 138 -6.77 -30.60 5.42
C LYS A 138 -7.41 -30.86 4.06
N ASN A 139 -8.41 -30.07 3.70
CA ASN A 139 -9.25 -30.32 2.53
C ASN A 139 -9.09 -29.19 1.52
N SER A 140 -9.05 -29.55 0.24
CA SER A 140 -9.21 -28.62 -0.88
C SER A 140 -10.45 -29.06 -1.67
N SER A 141 -11.25 -28.09 -2.08
CA SER A 141 -12.43 -28.29 -2.91
C SER A 141 -12.47 -27.20 -3.98
N GLU A 142 -12.90 -27.57 -5.18
CA GLU A 142 -13.03 -26.66 -6.30
C GLU A 142 -14.37 -26.93 -6.97
N TYR A 143 -15.09 -25.86 -7.29
CA TYR A 143 -16.29 -25.90 -8.10
C TYR A 143 -16.08 -24.96 -9.28
N VAL A 144 -16.21 -25.51 -10.47
CA VAL A 144 -16.10 -24.78 -11.74
C VAL A 144 -17.46 -24.87 -12.41
N GLY A 145 -18.09 -23.72 -12.66
CA GLY A 145 -19.45 -23.66 -13.21
C GLY A 145 -19.54 -24.07 -14.68
N GLU A 146 -18.44 -23.88 -15.43
CA GLU A 146 -18.33 -24.22 -16.85
C GLU A 146 -17.15 -25.18 -17.07
N ASN A 147 -16.13 -24.74 -17.80
CA ASN A 147 -15.01 -25.59 -18.20
C ASN A 147 -13.79 -25.40 -17.30
N LYS A 148 -13.05 -26.49 -17.08
CA LYS A 148 -11.71 -26.47 -16.48
C LYS A 148 -10.72 -27.05 -17.47
N ASP A 149 -9.87 -26.20 -18.01
CA ASP A 149 -8.79 -26.58 -18.91
C ASP A 149 -7.47 -26.69 -18.12
N ILE A 150 -6.69 -27.74 -18.42
CA ILE A 150 -5.39 -27.99 -17.79
C ILE A 150 -4.41 -28.36 -18.90
N GLU A 151 -3.38 -27.54 -19.07
CA GLU A 151 -2.25 -27.79 -19.97
C GLU A 151 -0.97 -27.86 -19.17
N ILE A 152 -0.15 -28.87 -19.43
CA ILE A 152 1.09 -29.14 -18.70
C ILE A 152 2.17 -29.38 -19.75
N GLY A 153 3.16 -28.48 -19.82
CA GLY A 153 4.22 -28.55 -20.82
C GLY A 153 5.28 -29.64 -20.58
N ALA A 154 5.27 -30.26 -19.41
CA ALA A 154 6.17 -31.35 -19.05
C ALA A 154 5.38 -32.50 -18.39
N ASN A 155 5.68 -32.85 -17.14
CA ASN A 155 5.12 -34.02 -16.49
C ASN A 155 3.97 -33.66 -15.54
N GLN A 156 2.89 -34.45 -15.58
CA GLN A 156 1.89 -34.51 -14.53
C GLN A 156 2.13 -35.76 -13.68
N ASN A 157 2.35 -35.60 -12.39
CA ASN A 157 2.41 -36.72 -11.44
C ASN A 157 1.33 -36.57 -10.39
N THR A 158 0.54 -37.63 -10.18
CA THR A 158 -0.57 -37.67 -9.24
C THR A 158 -0.40 -38.87 -8.33
N ILE A 159 -0.32 -38.64 -7.01
CA ILE A 159 -0.24 -39.70 -6.01
C ILE A 159 -1.48 -39.58 -5.11
N ILE A 160 -2.28 -40.64 -5.06
CA ILE A 160 -3.48 -40.73 -4.25
C ILE A 160 -3.29 -41.88 -3.27
N HIS A 161 -3.28 -41.58 -1.97
CA HIS A 161 -3.01 -42.58 -0.93
C HIS A 161 -4.21 -43.47 -0.59
N LYS A 162 -5.42 -43.03 -0.96
CA LYS A 162 -6.67 -43.75 -0.75
C LYS A 162 -7.38 -43.89 -2.10
N ASP A 163 -8.66 -43.57 -2.16
CA ASP A 163 -9.48 -43.81 -3.34
C ASP A 163 -9.50 -42.61 -4.28
N GLU A 164 -9.46 -42.89 -5.58
CA GLU A 164 -9.83 -41.94 -6.63
C GLU A 164 -11.20 -42.33 -7.19
N ILE A 165 -12.15 -41.40 -7.20
CA ILE A 165 -13.48 -41.61 -7.80
C ILE A 165 -13.71 -40.54 -8.85
N ARG A 166 -13.96 -40.97 -10.09
CA ARG A 166 -14.22 -40.09 -11.23
C ARG A 166 -15.60 -40.39 -11.81
N ASN A 167 -16.52 -39.46 -11.67
CA ASN A 167 -17.86 -39.55 -12.25
C ASN A 167 -17.94 -38.68 -13.50
N VAL A 168 -18.04 -39.30 -14.67
CA VAL A 168 -18.18 -38.62 -15.97
C VAL A 168 -19.56 -38.93 -16.52
N LYS A 169 -20.45 -37.94 -16.55
CA LYS A 169 -21.82 -38.11 -17.10
C LYS A 169 -21.84 -38.11 -18.63
N GLY A 170 -20.92 -37.38 -19.25
CA GLY A 170 -20.72 -37.35 -20.69
C GLY A 170 -19.69 -38.39 -21.13
N ASN A 171 -18.90 -38.05 -22.14
CA ASN A 171 -17.88 -38.94 -22.67
C ASN A 171 -16.53 -38.72 -21.98
N LYS A 172 -15.86 -39.81 -21.59
CA LYS A 172 -14.43 -39.83 -21.30
C LYS A 172 -13.70 -40.24 -22.59
N LYS A 173 -12.78 -39.40 -23.07
CA LYS A 173 -11.84 -39.74 -24.15
C LYS A 173 -10.42 -39.60 -23.61
N GLU A 174 -9.61 -40.61 -23.86
CA GLU A 174 -8.20 -40.66 -23.48
C GLU A 174 -7.40 -41.06 -24.72
N VAL A 175 -6.35 -40.30 -25.02
CA VAL A 175 -5.46 -40.55 -26.15
C VAL A 175 -4.05 -40.58 -25.59
N VAL A 176 -3.38 -41.72 -25.76
CA VAL A 176 -2.00 -41.91 -25.34
C VAL A 176 -1.19 -42.21 -26.59
N GLU A 177 -0.30 -41.30 -26.96
CA GLU A 177 0.59 -41.47 -28.13
C GLU A 177 1.79 -42.36 -27.80
N GLY A 178 2.14 -42.45 -26.52
CA GLY A 178 3.20 -43.31 -26.00
C GLY A 178 2.68 -44.63 -25.44
N HIS A 179 3.38 -45.13 -24.42
CA HIS A 179 2.99 -46.35 -23.73
C HIS A 179 1.96 -46.08 -22.64
N TYR A 180 1.00 -46.99 -22.49
CA TYR A 180 0.00 -46.96 -21.45
C TYR A 180 0.04 -48.29 -20.69
N ASP A 181 0.44 -48.23 -19.43
CA ASP A 181 0.47 -49.36 -18.51
C ASP A 181 -0.60 -49.20 -17.44
N ILE A 182 -1.29 -50.30 -17.15
CA ILE A 182 -2.17 -50.44 -15.98
C ILE A 182 -1.65 -51.64 -15.20
N ASN A 183 -1.14 -51.40 -13.99
CA ASN A 183 -0.71 -52.44 -13.04
C ASN A 183 -1.58 -52.41 -11.79
#